data_AF-M5G540-F1
#
_entry.id   AF-M5G540-F1
#
_cell.length_a   1.000
_cell.length_b   1.000
_cell.length_c   1.000
_cell.angle_alpha   90.00
_cell.angle_beta   90.00
_cell.angle_gamma   90.00
#
_symmetry.space_group_name_H-M   'P 1'
#
loop_
_entity.id
_entity.type
_entity.pdbx_description
1 polymer ?
#
loop_
_entity_poly.entity_id
_entity_poly.type
_entity_poly.pdbx_seq_one_letter_code
_entity_poly.pdbx_strand_id
1 'polypeptide(L)' 'TDYKSQGHSLNHAIVDLAGCKSPQSAYVMLSRVRSISGVAILREFPMQCIF' A
#
# COMPACT_ATOMS: atom_id res chain seq x y z
N THR A 1 -7.91 -5.28 -3.44
CA THR A 1 -8.41 -4.21 -2.55
C THR A 1 -7.96 -4.51 -1.14
N ASP A 2 -7.34 -3.53 -0.51
CA ASP A 2 -7.04 -3.41 0.92
C ASP A 2 -8.09 -4.04 1.85
N TYR A 3 -9.36 -3.97 1.46
CA TYR A 3 -10.49 -4.64 2.10
C TYR A 3 -10.31 -6.17 2.30
N LYS A 4 -9.72 -6.88 1.34
CA LYS A 4 -9.51 -8.35 1.43
C LYS A 4 -8.24 -8.77 2.17
N SER A 5 -7.34 -7.82 2.44
CA SER A 5 -6.09 -8.06 3.18
C SER A 5 -6.13 -7.56 4.62
N GLN A 6 -7.29 -7.05 5.08
CA GLN A 6 -7.45 -6.51 6.42
C GLN A 6 -7.37 -7.65 7.45
N GLY A 7 -6.33 -7.61 8.31
CA GLY A 7 -6.12 -8.57 9.40
C GLY A 7 -4.91 -9.51 9.23
N HIS A 8 -4.26 -9.51 8.06
CA HIS A 8 -3.11 -10.38 7.81
C HIS A 8 -1.81 -9.59 7.61
N SER A 9 -0.70 -10.07 8.20
CA SER A 9 0.64 -9.65 7.80
C SER A 9 1.06 -10.47 6.58
N LEU A 10 1.48 -9.79 5.51
CA LEU A 10 1.97 -10.42 4.29
C LEU A 10 3.50 -10.39 4.30
N ASN A 11 4.13 -11.51 3.94
CA ASN A 11 5.58 -11.56 3.74
C ASN A 11 5.98 -10.89 2.42
N HIS A 12 5.10 -10.98 1.41
CA HIS A 12 5.27 -10.32 0.12
C HIS A 12 3.95 -9.70 -0.35
N ALA A 13 4.01 -8.51 -0.95
CA ALA A 13 2.85 -7.87 -1.58
C ALA A 13 3.26 -7.03 -2.79
N ILE A 14 2.41 -7.05 -3.82
CA ILE A 14 2.46 -6.11 -4.94
C ILE A 14 1.36 -5.08 -4.69
N VAL A 15 1.75 -3.81 -4.57
CA VAL A 15 0.84 -2.70 -4.23
C VAL A 15 0.77 -1.70 -5.36
N ASP A 16 -0.43 -1.20 -5.60
CA ASP A 16 -0.71 -0.14 -6.56
C ASP A 16 -1.11 1.13 -5.80
N LEU A 17 -0.18 2.07 -5.67
CA LEU A 17 -0.39 3.28 -4.89
C LEU A 17 -1.05 4.40 -5.69
N ALA A 18 -1.10 4.28 -7.03
CA ALA A 18 -1.75 5.28 -7.89
C ALA A 18 -3.26 5.40 -7.64
N GLY A 19 -3.90 4.33 -7.16
CA GLY A 19 -5.32 4.33 -6.81
C GLY A 19 -5.64 4.96 -5.45
N CYS A 20 -4.64 5.25 -4.63
CA CYS A 20 -4.85 5.86 -3.32
C CYS A 20 -5.21 7.34 -3.47
N LYS A 21 -6.36 7.72 -2.93
CA LYS A 21 -6.82 9.12 -2.91
C LYS A 21 -6.37 9.90 -1.67
N SER A 22 -5.75 9.23 -0.71
CA SER A 22 -5.26 9.85 0.52
C SER A 22 -4.08 9.08 1.11
N PRO A 23 -3.25 9.72 1.96
CA PRO A 23 -2.07 9.08 2.55
C PRO A 23 -2.45 7.94 3.49
N GLN A 24 -3.62 8.04 4.16
CA GLN A 24 -4.12 7.00 5.05
C GLN A 24 -4.38 5.69 4.29
N SER A 25 -4.91 5.76 3.06
CA SER A 25 -5.13 4.58 2.22
C SER A 25 -3.81 3.89 1.84
N ALA A 26 -2.81 4.68 1.46
CA ALA A 26 -1.47 4.15 1.17
C ALA A 26 -0.83 3.51 2.42
N TYR A 27 -0.97 4.15 3.58
CA TYR A 27 -0.48 3.63 4.86
C TYR A 27 -1.13 2.29 5.22
N VAL A 28 -2.45 2.16 5.07
CA VAL A 28 -3.18 0.90 5.35
C VAL A 28 -2.69 -0.24 4.46
N MET A 29 -2.30 0.04 3.21
CA MET A 29 -1.75 -0.98 2.31
C MET A 29 -0.32 -1.35 2.65
N LEU A 30 0.54 -0.36 2.86
CA LEU A 30 1.98 -0.59 3.14
C LEU A 30 2.20 -1.23 4.52
N SER A 31 1.40 -0.87 5.52
CA SER A 31 1.49 -1.44 6.89
C SER A 31 1.19 -2.94 6.97
N ARG A 32 0.71 -3.56 5.89
CA ARG A 32 0.50 -5.02 5.83
C ARG A 32 1.77 -5.80 5.55
N VAL A 33 2.81 -5.16 5.02
CA VAL A 33 4.07 -5.81 4.64
C VAL A 33 5.09 -5.60 5.75
N ARG A 34 5.80 -6.67 6.12
CA ARG A 34 6.76 -6.66 7.25
C ARG A 34 8.13 -6.09 6.90
N SER A 35 8.50 -6.07 5.63
CA SER A 35 9.78 -5.56 5.15
C SER A 35 9.64 -4.83 3.82
N ILE A 36 10.51 -3.86 3.58
CA ILE A 36 10.61 -3.16 2.27
C ILE A 36 10.98 -4.15 1.16
N SER A 37 11.84 -5.14 1.44
CA SER A 37 12.18 -6.19 0.47
C SER A 37 10.99 -7.08 0.07
N GLY A 38 9.94 -7.12 0.90
CA GLY A 38 8.71 -7.83 0.61
C GLY A 38 7.72 -7.03 -0.23
N VAL A 39 7.99 -5.76 -0.57
CA VAL A 39 7.05 -4.91 -1.30
C VAL A 39 7.53 -4.64 -2.72
N ALA A 40 6.62 -4.76 -3.68
CA ALA A 40 6.80 -4.27 -5.03
C ALA A 40 5.72 -3.21 -5.31
N ILE A 41 6.13 -2.02 -5.71
CA ILE A 41 5.22 -0.92 -6.07
C ILE A 41 5.02 -0.98 -7.58
N LEU A 42 3.78 -1.24 -8.02
CA LEU A 42 3.42 -1.29 -9.43
C LEU A 42 3.33 0.12 -10.04
N ARG A 43 2.71 1.05 -9.32
CA ARG A 43 2.60 2.47 -9.68
C ARG A 43 2.70 3.33 -8.43
N GLU A 44 3.32 4.49 -8.60
CA GLU A 44 3.69 5.42 -7.53
C GLU A 44 2.47 6.12 -6.91
N PHE A 45 2.61 6.57 -5.67
CA PHE A 45 1.59 7.39 -5.00
C PHE A 45 1.60 8.81 -5.59
N PRO A 46 0.46 9.37 -6.02
CA PRO A 46 0.40 10.73 -6.55
C PRO A 46 0.63 11.74 -5.43
N MET A 47 1.70 12.54 -5.52
CA MET A 47 2.04 13.59 -4.54
C MET A 47 0.90 14.59 -4.28
N GLN A 48 0.00 14.77 -5.25
CA GLN A 48 -1.19 15.62 -5.15
C GLN A 48 -2.15 15.15 -4.05
N CYS A 49 -2.13 13.87 -3.68
CA CYS A 49 -2.98 13.30 -2.66
C CYS A 49 -2.37 13.36 -1.25
N ILE A 50 -1.24 14.05 -1.06
CA ILE A 50 -0.61 14.26 0.25
C ILE A 50 -1.22 15.43 1.04
N PHE A 51 -1.78 16.42 0.33
CA PHE A 51 -2.21 17.71 0.89
C PHE A 51 -3.74 17.86 0.88
#